data_AF-A0A932U6G8-F1
#
_entry.id   AF-A0A932U6G8-F1
#
_cell.length_a   1.000
_cell.length_b   1.000
_cell.length_c   1.000
_cell.angle_alpha   90.00
_cell.angle_beta   90.00
_cell.angle_gamma   90.00
#
_symmetry.space_group_name_H-M   'P 1'
#
loop_
_entity.id
_entity.type
_entity.pdbx_description
1 polymer ?
#
loop_
_entity_poly.entity_id
_entity_poly.type
_entity_poly.pdbx_seq_one_letter_code
_entity_poly.pdbx_strand_id
1 'polypeptide(L)'
;MAEDVSHPLLAQALRQGRPVVAERLSAAELERWENNVRSLAGGHRGWEVGAAYCAASEQVVELTDAAGLTDWTELGRRLTVQSATVGLAYFRASASVLAHFGVDRLGAWADLALRLRAGSRHRDAVAARLLEDSPALLTHLDLTGLAELADLLREVARRADEHAVSLLSLVSGGLGRVAEPLRRPLLRLIARQAATNWPAARSTWSVAPDLLRDLNHEQALELLPAAAEVADQSASLGGSLLTEGAHALGRVEPARRPELLALLRSTAALSAERAVDLARSAPALLGQYSAVELAAWAESGWQLLRENPDAAAAHFRRQSRRAEMQLTAANPGLGFAEVAPVLSTYAQALTGYAAKLQTNAELTERGLGLLGSELPTTDGQAIFLPERVDAYASKAENFAYYKVLATHQAARLEFGTFNVGRTTDDGRRTGGEPESGIAGRRDGGTVGQGDGVRTDRRRSSGDERSSRPVAVTTSP
;
A
#
# COMPACT_ATOMS: atom_id res chain seq x y z
N MET A 1 21.01 -10.70 54.61
CA MET A 1 20.16 -11.78 54.05
C MET A 1 18.79 -11.91 54.73
N ALA A 2 18.54 -11.38 55.93
CA ALA A 2 17.22 -11.45 56.59
C ALA A 2 16.30 -10.23 56.37
N GLU A 3 16.81 -9.12 55.82
CA GLU A 3 16.04 -7.86 55.67
C GLU A 3 15.04 -7.87 54.50
N ASP A 4 15.32 -8.57 53.39
CA ASP A 4 14.45 -8.51 52.18
C ASP A 4 13.12 -9.27 52.29
N VAL A 5 13.06 -10.34 53.10
CA VAL A 5 11.81 -11.13 53.28
C VAL A 5 10.79 -10.40 54.17
N SER A 6 11.25 -9.43 54.96
CA SER A 6 10.41 -8.62 55.84
C SER A 6 9.81 -7.38 55.15
N HIS A 7 10.05 -7.21 53.85
CA HIS A 7 9.58 -6.05 53.11
C HIS A 7 8.03 -6.03 53.08
N PRO A 8 7.36 -4.91 53.44
CA PRO A 8 5.91 -4.85 53.64
C PRO A 8 5.12 -5.22 52.39
N LEU A 9 5.62 -4.87 51.19
CA LEU A 9 4.98 -5.19 49.92
C LEU A 9 5.04 -6.68 49.58
N LEU A 10 6.14 -7.36 49.90
CA LEU A 10 6.26 -8.80 49.71
C LEU A 10 5.35 -9.56 50.68
N ALA A 11 5.31 -9.12 51.94
CA ALA A 11 4.41 -9.68 52.94
C ALA A 11 2.93 -9.47 52.57
N GLN A 12 2.59 -8.33 51.96
CA GLN A 12 1.25 -8.09 51.43
C GLN A 12 0.92 -9.02 50.27
N ALA A 13 1.80 -9.15 49.28
CA ALA A 13 1.61 -10.05 48.14
C ALA A 13 1.44 -11.52 48.59
N LEU A 14 2.22 -11.97 49.57
CA LEU A 14 2.08 -13.30 50.17
C LEU A 14 0.72 -13.49 50.87
N ARG A 15 0.23 -12.49 51.61
CA ARG A 15 -1.08 -12.57 52.27
C ARG A 15 -2.24 -12.65 51.27
N GLN A 16 -2.10 -12.00 50.12
CA GLN A 16 -3.13 -11.96 49.08
C GLN A 16 -3.12 -13.22 48.20
N GLY A 17 -1.94 -13.65 47.73
CA GLY A 17 -1.86 -14.74 46.76
C GLY A 17 -1.83 -16.14 47.36
N ARG A 18 -1.33 -16.31 48.59
CA ARG A 18 -1.22 -17.64 49.22
C ARG A 18 -2.56 -18.38 49.32
N PRO A 19 -3.68 -17.77 49.73
CA PRO A 19 -4.98 -18.46 49.77
C PRO A 19 -5.39 -19.01 48.40
N VAL A 20 -5.26 -18.21 47.35
CA VAL A 20 -5.63 -18.58 45.97
C VAL A 20 -4.79 -19.76 45.47
N VAL A 21 -3.48 -19.69 45.68
CA VAL A 21 -2.55 -20.75 45.27
C VAL A 21 -2.77 -22.03 46.10
N ALA A 22 -3.08 -21.91 47.39
CA ALA A 22 -3.30 -23.05 48.29
C ALA A 22 -4.57 -23.85 47.95
N GLU A 23 -5.56 -23.27 47.28
CA GLU A 23 -6.75 -23.99 46.81
C GLU A 23 -6.45 -24.98 45.69
N ARG A 24 -5.35 -24.77 44.95
CA ARG A 24 -5.00 -25.54 43.74
C ARG A 24 -3.76 -26.40 43.89
N LEU A 25 -2.90 -26.10 44.86
CA LEU A 25 -1.67 -26.83 45.10
C LEU A 25 -1.81 -27.79 46.29
N SER A 26 -1.16 -28.95 46.20
CA SER A 26 -0.95 -29.80 47.36
C SER A 26 -0.06 -29.12 48.41
N ALA A 27 -0.07 -29.61 49.65
CA ALA A 27 0.77 -29.05 50.72
C ALA A 27 2.27 -29.02 50.35
N ALA A 28 2.77 -30.05 49.67
CA ALA A 28 4.17 -30.12 49.24
C ALA A 28 4.49 -29.13 48.11
N GLU A 29 3.54 -28.88 47.20
CA GLU A 29 3.69 -27.90 46.12
C GLU A 29 3.59 -26.46 46.64
N LEU A 30 2.70 -26.22 47.61
CA LEU A 30 2.57 -24.94 48.29
C LEU A 30 3.85 -24.59 49.06
N GLU A 31 4.44 -25.56 49.76
CA GLU A 31 5.73 -25.36 50.44
C GLU A 31 6.85 -25.01 49.45
N ARG A 32 6.92 -25.70 48.30
CA ARG A 32 7.87 -25.37 47.22
C ARG A 32 7.61 -23.96 46.68
N TRP A 33 6.36 -23.59 46.46
CA TRP A 33 5.99 -22.25 46.01
C TRP A 33 6.48 -21.18 46.98
N GLU A 34 6.23 -21.34 48.29
CA GLU A 34 6.72 -20.40 49.31
C GLU A 34 8.26 -20.32 49.38
N ASN A 35 8.94 -21.45 49.23
CA ASN A 35 10.39 -21.51 49.14
C ASN A 35 10.89 -20.72 47.91
N ASN A 36 10.22 -20.82 46.77
CA ASN A 36 10.53 -20.06 45.57
C ASN A 36 10.32 -18.55 45.76
N VAL A 37 9.24 -18.13 46.45
CA VAL A 37 9.04 -16.71 46.82
C VAL A 37 10.25 -16.18 47.59
N ARG A 38 10.67 -16.90 48.64
CA ARG A 38 11.79 -16.48 49.51
C ARG A 38 13.11 -16.48 48.73
N SER A 39 13.31 -17.45 47.84
CA SER A 39 14.50 -17.50 46.99
C SER A 39 14.57 -16.33 46.00
N LEU A 40 13.46 -15.99 45.35
CA LEU A 40 13.39 -14.89 44.38
C LEU A 40 13.45 -13.51 45.07
N ALA A 41 12.97 -13.43 46.31
CA ALA A 41 13.06 -12.23 47.14
C ALA A 41 14.48 -11.89 47.59
N GLY A 42 15.45 -12.79 47.41
CA GLY A 42 16.82 -12.59 47.87
C GLY A 42 17.62 -11.57 47.05
N GLY A 43 18.43 -10.75 47.74
CA GLY A 43 19.37 -9.82 47.10
C GLY A 43 18.79 -8.42 46.92
N HIS A 44 19.61 -7.48 46.43
CA HIS A 44 19.24 -6.07 46.32
C HIS A 44 18.00 -5.86 45.41
N ARG A 45 16.88 -5.38 46.00
CA ARG A 45 15.55 -5.25 45.37
C ARG A 45 14.92 -6.58 44.91
N GLY A 46 15.40 -7.72 45.41
CA GLY A 46 14.82 -9.03 45.11
C GLY A 46 13.36 -9.14 45.54
N TRP A 47 12.96 -8.44 46.60
CA TRP A 47 11.58 -8.41 47.08
C TRP A 47 10.55 -7.99 46.02
N GLU A 48 10.94 -7.18 45.01
CA GLU A 48 10.06 -6.80 43.89
C GLU A 48 9.77 -7.99 42.98
N VAL A 49 10.81 -8.78 42.70
CA VAL A 49 10.70 -10.01 41.90
C VAL A 49 9.87 -11.04 42.64
N GLY A 50 10.13 -11.24 43.94
CA GLY A 50 9.34 -12.14 44.79
C GLY A 50 7.86 -11.73 44.86
N ALA A 51 7.57 -10.43 45.00
CA ALA A 51 6.19 -9.92 45.02
C ALA A 51 5.49 -10.10 43.67
N ALA A 52 6.19 -9.84 42.56
CA ALA A 52 5.66 -10.07 41.21
C ALA A 52 5.41 -11.55 40.92
N TYR A 53 6.29 -12.45 41.37
CA TYR A 53 6.08 -13.89 41.30
C TYR A 53 4.83 -14.31 42.09
N CYS A 54 4.64 -13.82 43.32
CA CYS A 54 3.43 -14.09 44.11
C CYS A 54 2.16 -13.66 43.36
N ALA A 55 2.11 -12.41 42.92
CA ALA A 55 0.93 -11.85 42.25
C ALA A 55 0.63 -12.56 40.91
N ALA A 56 1.66 -12.89 40.13
CA ALA A 56 1.49 -13.62 38.89
C ALA A 56 1.05 -15.08 39.11
N SER A 57 1.53 -15.72 40.19
CA SER A 57 1.17 -17.10 40.53
C SER A 57 -0.34 -17.28 40.67
N GLU A 58 -1.06 -16.27 41.20
CA GLU A 58 -2.52 -16.30 41.37
C GLU A 58 -3.25 -16.62 40.07
N GLN A 59 -2.80 -16.04 38.95
CA GLN A 59 -3.39 -16.27 37.63
C GLN A 59 -2.77 -17.50 36.94
N VAL A 60 -1.47 -17.72 37.12
CA VAL A 60 -0.77 -18.83 36.45
C VAL A 60 -1.30 -20.19 36.91
N VAL A 61 -1.61 -20.38 38.19
CA VAL A 61 -2.18 -21.65 38.69
C VAL A 61 -3.58 -21.97 38.13
N GLU A 62 -4.27 -20.98 37.55
CA GLU A 62 -5.53 -21.20 36.84
C GLU A 62 -5.32 -21.62 35.39
N LEU A 63 -4.16 -21.27 34.81
CA LEU A 63 -3.83 -21.46 33.40
C LEU A 63 -2.97 -22.72 33.14
N THR A 64 -2.39 -23.32 34.17
CA THR A 64 -1.53 -24.50 34.05
C THR A 64 -1.63 -25.43 35.25
N ASP A 65 -1.15 -26.67 35.08
CA ASP A 65 -0.94 -27.62 36.17
C ASP A 65 0.35 -27.34 36.97
N ALA A 66 0.61 -28.16 37.98
CA ALA A 66 1.77 -28.03 38.86
C ALA A 66 3.12 -28.22 38.14
N ALA A 67 3.17 -29.03 37.09
CA ALA A 67 4.37 -29.20 36.28
C ALA A 67 4.68 -27.92 35.50
N GLY A 68 3.69 -27.35 34.82
CA GLY A 68 3.87 -26.09 34.11
C GLY A 68 4.12 -24.90 35.03
N LEU A 69 3.56 -24.88 36.25
CA LEU A 69 3.94 -23.88 37.26
C LEU A 69 5.42 -23.99 37.65
N THR A 70 5.93 -25.22 37.76
CA THR A 70 7.35 -25.49 38.06
C THR A 70 8.23 -24.99 36.92
N ASP A 71 7.89 -25.30 35.67
CA ASP A 71 8.64 -24.85 34.48
C ASP A 71 8.61 -23.32 34.34
N TRP A 72 7.44 -22.71 34.54
CA TRP A 72 7.27 -21.26 34.57
C TRP A 72 8.14 -20.59 35.66
N THR A 73 8.22 -21.21 36.84
CA THR A 73 9.04 -20.70 37.95
C THR A 73 10.53 -20.80 37.63
N GLU A 74 10.98 -21.93 37.10
CA GLU A 74 12.40 -22.14 36.78
C GLU A 74 12.87 -21.22 35.66
N LEU A 75 12.05 -20.97 34.65
CA LEU A 75 12.32 -19.95 33.62
C LEU A 75 12.48 -18.55 34.23
N GLY A 76 11.56 -18.13 35.09
CA GLY A 76 11.63 -16.83 35.76
C GLY A 76 12.85 -16.71 36.67
N ARG A 77 13.22 -17.79 37.37
CA ARG A 77 14.44 -17.85 38.20
C ARG A 77 15.70 -17.71 37.35
N ARG A 78 15.79 -18.44 36.23
CA ARG A 78 16.90 -18.33 35.27
C ARG A 78 17.05 -16.90 34.75
N LEU A 79 15.95 -16.23 34.40
CA LEU A 79 15.96 -14.83 33.96
C LEU A 79 16.42 -13.89 35.08
N THR A 80 15.90 -14.07 36.30
CA THR A 80 16.21 -13.25 37.48
C THR A 80 17.69 -13.31 37.86
N VAL A 81 18.28 -14.52 37.87
CA VAL A 81 19.71 -14.73 38.14
C VAL A 81 20.57 -13.91 37.19
N GLN A 82 20.12 -13.79 35.95
CA GLN A 82 20.86 -13.06 34.94
C GLN A 82 20.60 -11.55 34.98
N SER A 83 19.36 -11.13 35.26
CA SER A 83 18.97 -9.74 35.44
C SER A 83 17.65 -9.65 36.20
N ALA A 84 17.67 -9.04 37.40
CA ALA A 84 16.47 -8.85 38.22
C ALA A 84 15.38 -8.05 37.50
N THR A 85 15.76 -7.07 36.67
CA THR A 85 14.83 -6.27 35.86
C THR A 85 14.08 -7.14 34.84
N VAL A 86 14.77 -8.07 34.20
CA VAL A 86 14.17 -8.97 33.19
C VAL A 86 13.31 -10.03 33.87
N GLY A 87 13.75 -10.58 35.00
CA GLY A 87 12.96 -11.49 35.82
C GLY A 87 11.66 -10.85 36.33
N LEU A 88 11.73 -9.60 36.79
CA LEU A 88 10.55 -8.82 37.21
C LEU A 88 9.56 -8.63 36.06
N ALA A 89 10.04 -8.23 34.88
CA ALA A 89 9.23 -8.05 33.68
C ALA A 89 8.57 -9.36 33.22
N TYR A 90 9.31 -10.46 33.26
CA TYR A 90 8.78 -11.79 32.96
C TYR A 90 7.59 -12.13 33.86
N PHE A 91 7.74 -12.04 35.18
CA PHE A 91 6.64 -12.41 36.09
C PHE A 91 5.42 -11.52 35.88
N ARG A 92 5.61 -10.21 35.70
CA ARG A 92 4.51 -9.26 35.45
C ARG A 92 3.71 -9.57 34.17
N ALA A 93 4.37 -9.98 33.10
CA ALA A 93 3.72 -10.21 31.81
C ALA A 93 3.27 -11.66 31.58
N SER A 94 3.89 -12.62 32.28
CA SER A 94 3.77 -14.05 31.98
C SER A 94 2.34 -14.59 32.00
N ALA A 95 1.51 -14.20 32.96
CA ALA A 95 0.12 -14.65 33.03
C ALA A 95 -0.69 -14.23 31.79
N SER A 96 -0.55 -12.98 31.35
CA SER A 96 -1.21 -12.48 30.15
C SER A 96 -0.66 -13.09 28.86
N VAL A 97 0.63 -13.40 28.82
CA VAL A 97 1.26 -14.10 27.68
C VAL A 97 0.82 -15.56 27.60
N LEU A 98 0.72 -16.26 28.73
CA LEU A 98 0.24 -17.65 28.78
C LEU A 98 -1.17 -17.79 28.19
N ALA A 99 -2.03 -16.80 28.41
CA ALA A 99 -3.36 -16.77 27.81
C ALA A 99 -3.36 -16.75 26.26
N HIS A 100 -2.25 -16.36 25.61
CA HIS A 100 -2.14 -16.33 24.15
C HIS A 100 -1.64 -17.66 23.55
N PHE A 101 -0.74 -18.38 24.21
CA PHE A 101 -0.09 -19.56 23.60
C PHE A 101 0.27 -20.73 24.52
N GLY A 102 -0.11 -20.69 25.81
CA GLY A 102 0.14 -21.77 26.77
C GLY A 102 1.59 -21.91 27.23
N VAL A 103 1.84 -22.86 28.14
CA VAL A 103 3.16 -23.06 28.78
C VAL A 103 4.21 -23.59 27.80
N ASP A 104 3.83 -24.40 26.82
CA ASP A 104 4.77 -25.03 25.88
C ASP A 104 5.66 -24.02 25.12
N ARG A 105 5.11 -22.83 24.83
CA ARG A 105 5.81 -21.78 24.08
C ARG A 105 6.42 -20.69 24.96
N LEU A 106 6.28 -20.81 26.29
CA LEU A 106 6.80 -19.87 27.28
C LEU A 106 8.34 -19.80 27.27
N GLY A 107 9.00 -20.95 27.09
CA GLY A 107 10.47 -21.01 26.96
C GLY A 107 10.97 -20.22 25.75
N ALA A 108 10.32 -20.40 24.60
CA ALA A 108 10.66 -19.67 23.38
C ALA A 108 10.49 -18.15 23.53
N TRP A 109 9.46 -17.71 24.26
CA TRP A 109 9.26 -16.29 24.60
C TRP A 109 10.32 -15.74 25.56
N ALA A 110 10.64 -16.48 26.63
CA ALA A 110 11.70 -16.10 27.58
C ALA A 110 13.07 -16.00 26.90
N ASP A 111 13.35 -16.89 25.94
CA ASP A 111 14.58 -16.86 25.16
C ASP A 111 14.73 -15.60 24.28
N LEU A 112 13.62 -14.96 23.87
CA LEU A 112 13.69 -13.68 23.13
C LEU A 112 14.36 -12.59 23.96
N ALA A 113 13.97 -12.48 25.24
CA ALA A 113 14.59 -11.54 26.16
C ALA A 113 16.06 -11.88 26.40
N LEU A 114 16.42 -13.17 26.53
CA LEU A 114 17.81 -13.58 26.70
C LEU A 114 18.69 -13.22 25.48
N ARG A 115 18.17 -13.34 24.26
CA ARG A 115 18.90 -12.98 23.03
C ARG A 115 19.18 -11.49 22.91
N LEU A 116 18.26 -10.65 23.40
CA LEU A 116 18.40 -9.19 23.37
C LEU A 116 19.45 -8.67 24.34
N ARG A 117 19.72 -9.43 25.40
CA ARG A 117 20.66 -9.02 26.44
C ARG A 117 22.09 -9.12 25.94
N ALA A 118 22.90 -8.17 26.37
CA ALA A 118 24.34 -8.14 26.15
C ALA A 118 25.09 -7.68 27.40
N GLY A 119 24.50 -7.90 28.59
CA GLY A 119 25.11 -7.53 29.89
C GLY A 119 25.12 -6.02 30.21
N SER A 120 24.51 -5.18 29.38
CA SER A 120 24.37 -3.73 29.65
C SER A 120 22.98 -3.40 30.22
N ARG A 121 22.90 -2.35 31.05
CA ARG A 121 21.63 -1.88 31.64
C ARG A 121 20.60 -1.47 30.58
N HIS A 122 21.04 -0.85 29.48
CA HIS A 122 20.14 -0.46 28.40
C HIS A 122 19.57 -1.67 27.66
N ARG A 123 20.39 -2.70 27.41
CA ARG A 123 19.96 -3.95 26.78
C ARG A 123 19.00 -4.74 27.66
N ASP A 124 19.27 -4.79 28.96
CA ASP A 124 18.34 -5.37 29.93
C ASP A 124 17.02 -4.59 29.98
N ALA A 125 17.04 -3.26 29.84
CA ALA A 125 15.82 -2.46 29.77
C ALA A 125 15.00 -2.73 28.50
N VAL A 126 15.64 -2.87 27.33
CA VAL A 126 14.96 -3.26 26.08
C VAL A 126 14.34 -4.66 26.20
N ALA A 127 15.09 -5.62 26.76
CA ALA A 127 14.60 -6.98 26.97
C ALA A 127 13.42 -7.04 27.95
N ALA A 128 13.52 -6.33 29.09
CA ALA A 128 12.43 -6.21 30.05
C ALA A 128 11.20 -5.56 29.42
N ARG A 129 11.39 -4.48 28.67
CA ARG A 129 10.27 -3.79 27.99
C ARG A 129 9.61 -4.67 26.93
N LEU A 130 10.38 -5.46 26.19
CA LEU A 130 9.81 -6.42 25.23
C LEU A 130 8.87 -7.40 25.93
N LEU A 131 9.28 -7.94 27.08
CA LEU A 131 8.44 -8.85 27.87
C LEU A 131 7.17 -8.14 28.36
N GLU A 132 7.30 -6.94 28.92
CA GLU A 132 6.15 -6.15 29.41
C GLU A 132 5.14 -5.80 28.31
N ASP A 133 5.62 -5.44 27.11
CA ASP A 133 4.76 -5.09 25.97
C ASP A 133 4.28 -6.32 25.18
N SER A 134 4.84 -7.51 25.45
CA SER A 134 4.50 -8.75 24.71
C SER A 134 3.00 -9.07 24.68
N PRO A 135 2.23 -8.99 25.79
CA PRO A 135 0.78 -9.23 25.74
C PRO A 135 0.06 -8.35 24.72
N ALA A 136 0.40 -7.06 24.65
CA ALA A 136 -0.21 -6.15 23.68
C ALA A 136 0.28 -6.45 22.25
N LEU A 137 1.58 -6.71 22.07
CA LEU A 137 2.15 -7.05 20.77
C LEU A 137 1.59 -8.37 20.21
N LEU A 138 1.30 -9.34 21.06
CA LEU A 138 0.73 -10.64 20.67
C LEU A 138 -0.72 -10.56 20.16
N THR A 139 -1.39 -9.42 20.38
CA THR A 139 -2.68 -9.13 19.71
C THR A 139 -2.51 -8.76 18.23
N HIS A 140 -1.28 -8.48 17.80
CA HIS A 140 -0.96 -8.01 16.45
C HIS A 140 0.11 -8.84 15.74
N LEU A 141 0.91 -9.60 16.47
CA LEU A 141 1.98 -10.47 15.97
C LEU A 141 1.83 -11.86 16.58
N ASP A 142 2.13 -12.90 15.81
CA ASP A 142 2.37 -14.21 16.39
C ASP A 142 3.75 -14.27 17.07
N LEU A 143 4.05 -15.38 17.75
CA LEU A 143 5.35 -15.57 18.41
C LEU A 143 6.53 -15.49 17.42
N THR A 144 6.31 -15.90 16.16
CA THR A 144 7.31 -15.75 15.08
C THR A 144 7.59 -14.28 14.79
N GLY A 145 6.54 -13.46 14.63
CA GLY A 145 6.65 -12.02 14.43
C GLY A 145 7.29 -11.30 15.61
N LEU A 146 6.97 -11.72 16.84
CA LEU A 146 7.62 -11.20 18.05
C LEU A 146 9.12 -11.57 18.09
N ALA A 147 9.48 -12.78 17.68
CA ALA A 147 10.87 -13.20 17.57
C ALA A 147 11.64 -12.38 16.52
N GLU A 148 11.03 -12.11 15.35
CA GLU A 148 11.61 -11.21 14.36
C GLU A 148 11.79 -9.79 14.92
N LEU A 149 10.80 -9.25 15.64
CA LEU A 149 10.94 -7.95 16.29
C LEU A 149 12.10 -7.93 17.29
N ALA A 150 12.27 -8.99 18.08
CA ALA A 150 13.40 -9.11 19.02
C ALA A 150 14.74 -9.11 18.27
N ASP A 151 14.86 -9.79 17.13
CA ASP A 151 16.06 -9.75 16.31
C ASP A 151 16.31 -8.36 15.70
N LEU A 152 15.27 -7.69 15.19
CA LEU A 152 15.38 -6.32 14.69
C LEU A 152 15.83 -5.33 15.78
N LEU A 153 15.24 -5.42 16.98
CA LEU A 153 15.64 -4.61 18.13
C LEU A 153 17.09 -4.87 18.53
N ARG A 154 17.54 -6.14 18.47
CA ARG A 154 18.92 -6.52 18.76
C ARG A 154 19.88 -5.86 17.79
N GLU A 155 19.57 -5.87 16.50
CA GLU A 155 20.37 -5.24 15.44
C GLU A 155 20.40 -3.71 15.55
N VAL A 156 19.27 -3.07 15.85
CA VAL A 156 19.22 -1.61 16.10
C VAL A 156 20.09 -1.25 17.31
N ALA A 157 19.93 -1.98 18.40
CA ALA A 157 20.67 -1.74 19.62
C ALA A 157 22.18 -1.99 19.46
N ARG A 158 22.63 -2.80 18.47
CA ARG A 158 24.09 -2.98 18.19
C ARG A 158 24.75 -1.67 17.77
N ARG A 159 23.96 -0.74 17.23
CA ARG A 159 24.44 0.58 16.80
C ARG A 159 24.04 1.68 17.78
N ALA A 160 22.80 1.66 18.28
CA ALA A 160 22.30 2.67 19.22
C ALA A 160 21.22 2.07 20.15
N ASP A 161 21.58 1.84 21.41
CA ASP A 161 20.68 1.25 22.41
C ASP A 161 19.39 2.07 22.61
N GLU A 162 19.48 3.39 22.61
CA GLU A 162 18.35 4.32 22.79
C GLU A 162 17.31 4.25 21.65
N HIS A 163 17.78 3.98 20.42
CA HIS A 163 16.89 3.81 19.26
C HIS A 163 16.06 2.54 19.39
N ALA A 164 16.58 1.47 20.00
CA ALA A 164 15.82 0.24 20.19
C ALA A 164 14.69 0.40 21.21
N VAL A 165 14.94 1.10 22.32
CA VAL A 165 13.88 1.45 23.30
C VAL A 165 12.79 2.30 22.63
N SER A 166 13.21 3.29 21.85
CA SER A 166 12.30 4.19 21.15
C SER A 166 11.49 3.45 20.07
N LEU A 167 12.13 2.54 19.32
CA LEU A 167 11.49 1.70 18.32
C LEU A 167 10.43 0.80 18.95
N LEU A 168 10.75 0.12 20.05
CA LEU A 168 9.78 -0.74 20.74
C LEU A 168 8.56 0.05 21.21
N SER A 169 8.78 1.22 21.82
CA SER A 169 7.69 2.10 22.25
C SER A 169 6.80 2.55 21.09
N LEU A 170 7.41 2.86 19.93
CA LEU A 170 6.72 3.25 18.72
C LEU A 170 5.85 2.11 18.15
N VAL A 171 6.39 0.89 18.14
CA VAL A 171 5.71 -0.31 17.65
C VAL A 171 4.55 -0.68 18.55
N SER A 172 4.77 -0.76 19.88
CA SER A 172 3.74 -1.11 20.86
C SER A 172 2.52 -0.17 20.81
N GLY A 173 2.74 1.13 20.52
CA GLY A 173 1.67 2.12 20.47
C GLY A 173 0.96 2.26 19.12
N GLY A 174 1.50 1.70 18.02
CA GLY A 174 1.03 2.03 16.67
C GLY A 174 0.77 0.85 15.74
N LEU A 175 1.22 -0.36 16.08
CA LEU A 175 1.20 -1.51 15.15
C LEU A 175 -0.23 -1.91 14.74
N GLY A 176 -1.22 -1.71 15.61
CA GLY A 176 -2.62 -1.99 15.32
C GLY A 176 -3.22 -1.17 14.17
N ARG A 177 -2.60 -0.03 13.80
CA ARG A 177 -3.03 0.79 12.65
C ARG A 177 -2.64 0.19 11.30
N VAL A 178 -1.78 -0.82 11.28
CA VAL A 178 -1.23 -1.44 10.07
C VAL A 178 -1.90 -2.79 9.86
N ALA A 179 -2.32 -3.05 8.62
CA ALA A 179 -2.92 -4.34 8.23
C ALA A 179 -1.94 -5.48 8.50
N GLU A 180 -2.46 -6.62 8.98
CA GLU A 180 -1.68 -7.79 9.41
C GLU A 180 -0.54 -8.19 8.45
N PRO A 181 -0.78 -8.40 7.13
CA PRO A 181 0.27 -8.88 6.24
C PRO A 181 1.41 -7.87 6.06
N LEU A 182 1.17 -6.59 6.33
CA LEU A 182 2.11 -5.48 6.12
C LEU A 182 2.94 -5.17 7.36
N ARG A 183 2.55 -5.67 8.55
CA ARG A 183 3.22 -5.38 9.82
C ARG A 183 4.69 -5.78 9.79
N ARG A 184 5.00 -7.04 9.47
CA ARG A 184 6.39 -7.55 9.46
C ARG A 184 7.29 -6.85 8.43
N PRO A 185 6.87 -6.67 7.16
CA PRO A 185 7.67 -5.91 6.19
C PRO A 185 7.92 -4.46 6.61
N LEU A 186 6.91 -3.77 7.17
CA LEU A 186 7.09 -2.41 7.68
C LEU A 186 8.08 -2.37 8.85
N LEU A 187 7.98 -3.29 9.81
CA LEU A 187 8.91 -3.38 10.93
C LEU A 187 10.36 -3.51 10.45
N ARG A 188 10.61 -4.31 9.41
CA ARG A 188 11.95 -4.46 8.81
C ARG A 188 12.46 -3.13 8.27
N LEU A 189 11.68 -2.41 7.45
CA LEU A 189 12.04 -1.08 6.93
C LEU A 189 12.41 -0.12 8.06
N ILE A 190 11.53 -0.01 9.06
CA ILE A 190 11.68 0.96 10.16
C ILE A 190 12.90 0.60 11.01
N ALA A 191 13.16 -0.69 11.26
CA ALA A 191 14.34 -1.15 11.96
C ALA A 191 15.64 -0.87 11.17
N ARG A 192 15.66 -1.06 9.84
CA ARG A 192 16.82 -0.69 9.00
C ARG A 192 17.16 0.78 9.16
N GLN A 193 16.15 1.65 9.12
CA GLN A 193 16.34 3.08 9.32
C GLN A 193 16.77 3.41 10.75
N ALA A 194 16.12 2.84 11.76
CA ALA A 194 16.40 3.14 13.18
C ALA A 194 17.83 2.76 13.59
N ALA A 195 18.43 1.78 12.91
CA ALA A 195 19.80 1.36 13.18
C ALA A 195 20.85 2.46 12.92
N THR A 196 20.58 3.43 12.03
CA THR A 196 21.54 4.49 11.65
C THR A 196 20.94 5.90 11.63
N ASN A 197 19.62 6.03 11.53
CA ASN A 197 18.91 7.31 11.42
C ASN A 197 17.49 7.22 12.03
N TRP A 198 17.41 7.44 13.34
CA TRP A 198 16.13 7.45 14.08
C TRP A 198 15.11 8.49 13.58
N PRO A 199 15.49 9.75 13.28
CA PRO A 199 14.55 10.72 12.70
C PRO A 199 13.87 10.21 11.41
N ALA A 200 14.61 9.54 10.53
CA ALA A 200 14.05 8.95 9.31
C ALA A 200 13.06 7.81 9.62
N ALA A 201 13.39 6.92 10.56
CA ALA A 201 12.51 5.84 10.99
C ALA A 201 11.18 6.38 11.56
N ARG A 202 11.26 7.38 12.44
CA ARG A 202 10.08 8.02 13.05
C ARG A 202 9.22 8.74 12.00
N SER A 203 9.85 9.48 11.08
CA SER A 203 9.15 10.14 9.98
C SER A 203 8.39 9.13 9.13
N THR A 204 9.06 8.03 8.74
CA THR A 204 8.46 6.96 7.93
C THR A 204 7.30 6.29 8.65
N TRP A 205 7.43 5.98 9.95
CA TRP A 205 6.33 5.40 10.74
C TRP A 205 5.10 6.30 10.82
N SER A 206 5.29 7.63 10.86
CA SER A 206 4.18 8.56 11.00
C SER A 206 3.25 8.60 9.78
N VAL A 207 3.79 8.37 8.59
CA VAL A 207 3.05 8.42 7.31
C VAL A 207 2.70 7.04 6.76
N ALA A 208 3.49 6.00 7.05
CA ALA A 208 3.33 4.68 6.45
C ALA A 208 1.94 4.05 6.66
N PRO A 209 1.29 4.08 7.85
CA PRO A 209 -0.02 3.47 8.02
C PRO A 209 -1.12 4.05 7.14
N ASP A 210 -1.04 5.34 6.78
CA ASP A 210 -2.01 5.99 5.90
C ASP A 210 -1.70 5.65 4.44
N LEU A 211 -0.43 5.74 4.01
CA LEU A 211 0.00 5.34 2.67
C LEU A 211 -0.34 3.86 2.36
N LEU A 212 -0.09 2.96 3.31
CA LEU A 212 -0.35 1.53 3.15
C LEU A 212 -1.84 1.18 3.14
N ARG A 213 -2.70 2.04 3.69
CA ARG A 213 -4.16 1.87 3.63
C ARG A 213 -4.70 2.17 2.24
N ASP A 214 -4.10 3.14 1.56
CA ASP A 214 -4.53 3.58 0.23
C ASP A 214 -4.01 2.64 -0.89
N LEU A 215 -2.97 1.85 -0.59
CA LEU A 215 -2.44 0.82 -1.48
C LEU A 215 -3.17 -0.51 -1.32
N ASN A 216 -3.23 -1.31 -2.39
CA ASN A 216 -3.60 -2.71 -2.24
C ASN A 216 -2.47 -3.49 -1.53
N HIS A 217 -2.81 -4.58 -0.86
CA HIS A 217 -1.82 -5.33 -0.06
C HIS A 217 -0.70 -5.94 -0.92
N GLU A 218 -0.98 -6.40 -2.13
CA GLU A 218 0.03 -6.99 -3.02
C GLU A 218 1.09 -5.95 -3.43
N GLN A 219 0.66 -4.74 -3.81
CA GLN A 219 1.55 -3.63 -4.15
C GLN A 219 2.38 -3.21 -2.94
N ALA A 220 1.76 -3.13 -1.75
CA ALA A 220 2.47 -2.81 -0.52
C ALA A 220 3.52 -3.88 -0.17
N LEU A 221 3.21 -5.16 -0.36
CA LEU A 221 4.13 -6.28 -0.13
C LEU A 221 5.30 -6.31 -1.10
N GLU A 222 5.17 -5.74 -2.29
CA GLU A 222 6.29 -5.55 -3.23
C GLU A 222 7.10 -4.27 -2.97
N LEU A 223 6.44 -3.19 -2.56
CA LEU A 223 7.08 -1.89 -2.34
C LEU A 223 7.88 -1.83 -1.03
N LEU A 224 7.37 -2.42 0.06
CA LEU A 224 8.03 -2.39 1.38
C LEU A 224 9.43 -3.04 1.37
N PRO A 225 9.65 -4.22 0.75
CA PRO A 225 10.98 -4.77 0.60
C PRO A 225 11.92 -3.89 -0.22
N ALA A 226 11.44 -3.26 -1.30
CA ALA A 226 12.25 -2.34 -2.09
C ALA A 226 12.66 -1.10 -1.27
N ALA A 227 11.74 -0.56 -0.47
CA ALA A 227 12.03 0.53 0.47
C ALA A 227 13.04 0.11 1.54
N ALA A 228 12.97 -1.12 2.05
CA ALA A 228 13.92 -1.65 3.01
C ALA A 228 15.32 -1.83 2.39
N GLU A 229 15.41 -2.31 1.15
CA GLU A 229 16.66 -2.40 0.39
C GLU A 229 17.31 -1.02 0.20
N VAL A 230 16.51 -0.02 -0.16
CA VAL A 230 16.96 1.37 -0.22
C VAL A 230 17.41 1.89 1.15
N ALA A 231 16.75 1.50 2.24
CA ALA A 231 17.14 1.90 3.59
C ALA A 231 18.48 1.27 4.04
N ASP A 232 18.79 0.04 3.59
CA ASP A 232 20.09 -0.60 3.86
C ASP A 232 21.25 0.14 3.16
N GLN A 233 21.01 0.72 1.98
CA GLN A 233 21.99 1.58 1.28
C GLN A 233 22.03 3.01 1.83
N SER A 234 20.85 3.58 2.14
CA SER A 234 20.68 4.93 2.66
C SER A 234 19.40 5.05 3.49
N ALA A 235 19.57 5.07 4.81
CA ALA A 235 18.45 5.09 5.76
C ALA A 235 17.49 6.29 5.59
N SER A 236 17.97 7.43 5.08
CA SER A 236 17.13 8.60 4.81
C SER A 236 16.21 8.43 3.60
N LEU A 237 16.55 7.53 2.66
CA LEU A 237 15.82 7.38 1.41
C LEU A 237 14.76 6.28 1.43
N GLY A 238 14.83 5.31 2.34
CA GLY A 238 13.83 4.22 2.41
C GLY A 238 12.38 4.71 2.54
N GLY A 239 12.14 5.63 3.48
CA GLY A 239 10.83 6.28 3.63
C GLY A 239 10.43 7.17 2.45
N SER A 240 11.42 7.78 1.79
CA SER A 240 11.17 8.56 0.57
C SER A 240 10.70 7.65 -0.57
N LEU A 241 11.34 6.49 -0.76
CA LEU A 241 10.90 5.51 -1.77
C LEU A 241 9.50 5.00 -1.47
N LEU A 242 9.17 4.68 -0.21
CA LEU A 242 7.83 4.26 0.17
C LEU A 242 6.77 5.32 -0.20
N THR A 243 7.05 6.59 0.11
CA THR A 243 6.15 7.71 -0.14
C THR A 243 5.98 8.00 -1.63
N GLU A 244 7.09 8.17 -2.35
CA GLU A 244 7.08 8.48 -3.78
C GLU A 244 6.55 7.29 -4.59
N GLY A 245 6.89 6.06 -4.21
CA GLY A 245 6.38 4.83 -4.83
C GLY A 245 4.87 4.67 -4.65
N ALA A 246 4.35 4.92 -3.44
CA ALA A 246 2.91 4.89 -3.18
C ALA A 246 2.17 5.95 -4.02
N HIS A 247 2.68 7.18 -4.07
CA HIS A 247 2.11 8.24 -4.91
C HIS A 247 2.20 7.92 -6.41
N ALA A 248 3.29 7.31 -6.86
CA ALA A 248 3.45 6.90 -8.25
C ALA A 248 2.43 5.82 -8.64
N LEU A 249 2.25 4.80 -7.79
CA LEU A 249 1.25 3.74 -8.00
C LEU A 249 -0.18 4.31 -8.06
N GLY A 250 -0.49 5.32 -7.25
CA GLY A 250 -1.79 6.00 -7.28
C GLY A 250 -2.06 6.79 -8.58
N ARG A 251 -1.01 7.17 -9.32
CA ARG A 251 -1.12 7.94 -10.59
C ARG A 251 -1.03 7.07 -11.84
N VAL A 252 -0.65 5.80 -11.70
CA VAL A 252 -0.46 4.87 -12.80
C VAL A 252 -1.68 3.96 -12.94
N GLU A 253 -2.08 3.72 -14.20
CA GLU A 253 -3.17 2.80 -14.54
C GLU A 253 -2.95 1.41 -13.91
N PRO A 254 -3.99 0.77 -13.33
CA PRO A 254 -3.86 -0.49 -12.60
C PRO A 254 -3.09 -1.59 -13.36
N ALA A 255 -3.31 -1.71 -14.67
CA ALA A 255 -2.65 -2.70 -15.52
C ALA A 255 -1.11 -2.53 -15.61
N ARG A 256 -0.62 -1.32 -15.35
CA ARG A 256 0.79 -0.91 -15.50
C ARG A 256 1.54 -0.86 -14.16
N ARG A 257 0.83 -0.99 -13.04
CA ARG A 257 1.43 -0.98 -11.68
C ARG A 257 2.43 -2.13 -11.42
N PRO A 258 2.21 -3.37 -11.89
CA PRO A 258 3.20 -4.45 -11.72
C PRO A 258 4.54 -4.14 -12.40
N GLU A 259 4.49 -3.49 -13.56
CA GLU A 259 5.69 -3.05 -14.29
C GLU A 259 6.46 -1.99 -13.51
N LEU A 260 5.76 -1.00 -12.94
CA LEU A 260 6.37 -0.02 -12.04
C LEU A 260 7.07 -0.69 -10.86
N LEU A 261 6.40 -1.62 -10.17
CA LEU A 261 6.97 -2.33 -9.03
C LEU A 261 8.22 -3.14 -9.41
N ALA A 262 8.21 -3.80 -10.57
CA ALA A 262 9.38 -4.51 -11.08
C ALA A 262 10.56 -3.56 -11.33
N LEU A 263 10.32 -2.42 -11.99
CA LEU A 263 11.35 -1.40 -12.24
C LEU A 263 11.90 -0.80 -10.95
N LEU A 264 11.03 -0.48 -9.98
CA LEU A 264 11.45 0.05 -8.67
C LEU A 264 12.29 -0.96 -7.90
N ARG A 265 11.90 -2.24 -7.87
CA ARG A 265 12.68 -3.30 -7.20
C ARG A 265 14.06 -3.47 -7.81
N SER A 266 14.14 -3.59 -9.14
CA SER A 266 15.42 -3.73 -9.85
C SER A 266 16.32 -2.51 -9.64
N THR A 267 15.75 -1.30 -9.66
CA THR A 267 16.52 -0.07 -9.44
C THR A 267 16.94 0.08 -7.97
N ALA A 268 16.06 -0.28 -7.02
CA ALA A 268 16.36 -0.26 -5.59
C ALA A 268 17.53 -1.17 -5.23
N ALA A 269 17.64 -2.34 -5.86
CA ALA A 269 18.77 -3.25 -5.65
C ALA A 269 20.12 -2.69 -6.16
N LEU A 270 20.10 -1.67 -7.03
CA LEU A 270 21.30 -1.08 -7.64
C LEU A 270 21.66 0.29 -7.05
N SER A 271 20.67 1.14 -6.78
CA SER A 271 20.89 2.49 -6.28
C SER A 271 19.66 3.08 -5.59
N ALA A 272 19.82 3.36 -4.30
CA ALA A 272 18.85 4.06 -3.46
C ALA A 272 18.33 5.37 -4.07
N GLU A 273 19.23 6.25 -4.52
CA GLU A 273 18.82 7.54 -5.07
C GLU A 273 18.07 7.41 -6.39
N ARG A 274 18.52 6.52 -7.29
CA ARG A 274 17.88 6.34 -8.59
C ARG A 274 16.51 5.69 -8.46
N ALA A 275 16.30 4.82 -7.48
CA ALA A 275 14.97 4.27 -7.21
C ALA A 275 13.96 5.37 -6.82
N VAL A 276 14.40 6.36 -6.04
CA VAL A 276 13.57 7.53 -5.69
C VAL A 276 13.35 8.44 -6.90
N ASP A 277 14.39 8.73 -7.68
CA ASP A 277 14.27 9.51 -8.92
C ASP A 277 13.30 8.83 -9.92
N LEU A 278 13.39 7.50 -10.06
CA LEU A 278 12.49 6.70 -10.89
C LEU A 278 11.05 6.76 -10.37
N ALA A 279 10.80 6.60 -9.07
CA ALA A 279 9.44 6.69 -8.52
C ALA A 279 8.77 8.04 -8.88
N ARG A 280 9.54 9.13 -8.85
CA ARG A 280 9.04 10.46 -9.21
C ARG A 280 8.73 10.61 -10.70
N SER A 281 9.58 10.07 -11.57
CA SER A 281 9.42 10.22 -13.03
C SER A 281 8.52 9.17 -13.67
N ALA A 282 8.32 8.03 -13.01
CA ALA A 282 7.64 6.86 -13.54
C ALA A 282 6.20 7.10 -14.02
N PRO A 283 5.32 7.86 -13.34
CA PRO A 283 3.96 8.08 -13.84
C PRO A 283 3.93 8.72 -15.23
N ALA A 284 4.84 9.66 -15.48
CA ALA A 284 4.94 10.33 -16.77
C ALA A 284 5.61 9.45 -17.85
N LEU A 285 6.48 8.53 -17.46
CA LEU A 285 7.09 7.55 -18.36
C LEU A 285 6.08 6.45 -18.76
N LEU A 286 5.37 5.90 -17.78
CA LEU A 286 4.39 4.83 -17.98
C LEU A 286 3.16 5.28 -18.78
N GLY A 287 2.83 6.58 -18.77
CA GLY A 287 1.77 7.15 -19.61
C GLY A 287 2.19 7.50 -21.04
N GLN A 288 3.49 7.45 -21.37
CA GLN A 288 4.00 7.90 -22.67
C GLN A 288 4.65 6.78 -23.50
N TYR A 289 5.13 5.72 -22.86
CA TYR A 289 5.95 4.70 -23.49
C TYR A 289 5.43 3.31 -23.17
N SER A 290 5.53 2.36 -24.10
CA SER A 290 5.17 0.96 -23.93
C SER A 290 6.07 0.25 -22.91
N ALA A 291 5.66 -0.96 -22.49
CA ALA A 291 6.44 -1.77 -21.54
C ALA A 291 7.84 -2.14 -22.07
N VAL A 292 7.93 -2.39 -23.37
CA VAL A 292 9.19 -2.75 -24.03
C VAL A 292 10.15 -1.56 -24.09
N GLU A 293 9.64 -0.37 -24.44
CA GLU A 293 10.44 0.86 -24.47
C GLU A 293 10.97 1.21 -23.07
N LEU A 294 10.13 1.05 -22.04
CA LEU A 294 10.53 1.34 -20.66
C LEU A 294 11.54 0.34 -20.12
N ALA A 295 11.39 -0.95 -20.41
CA ALA A 295 12.37 -1.95 -20.04
C ALA A 295 13.75 -1.66 -20.67
N ALA A 296 13.78 -1.33 -21.97
CA ALA A 296 15.02 -0.96 -22.66
C ALA A 296 15.64 0.32 -22.10
N TRP A 297 14.81 1.33 -21.79
CA TRP A 297 15.26 2.57 -21.15
C TRP A 297 15.83 2.33 -19.76
N ALA A 298 15.18 1.48 -18.95
CA ALA A 298 15.63 1.17 -17.60
C ALA A 298 16.96 0.41 -17.62
N GLU A 299 17.11 -0.58 -18.50
CA GLU A 299 18.36 -1.33 -18.69
C GLU A 299 19.52 -0.41 -19.07
N SER A 300 19.30 0.53 -20.01
CA SER A 300 20.31 1.54 -20.35
C SER A 300 20.66 2.42 -19.14
N GLY A 301 19.67 2.78 -18.31
CA GLY A 301 19.91 3.54 -17.08
C GLY A 301 20.73 2.76 -16.05
N TRP A 302 20.49 1.46 -15.92
CA TRP A 302 21.25 0.57 -15.03
C TRP A 302 22.68 0.33 -15.52
N GLN A 303 22.91 0.30 -16.83
CA GLN A 303 24.26 0.26 -17.39
C GLN A 303 25.01 1.56 -17.10
N LEU A 304 24.36 2.72 -17.31
CA LEU A 304 24.93 4.02 -16.99
C LEU A 304 25.30 4.16 -15.50
N LEU A 305 24.55 3.54 -14.59
CA LEU A 305 24.89 3.55 -13.16
C LEU A 305 26.30 3.01 -12.87
N ARG A 306 26.78 2.04 -13.67
CA ARG A 306 28.12 1.45 -13.53
C ARG A 306 29.21 2.32 -14.15
N GLU A 307 28.87 3.06 -15.20
CA GLU A 307 29.84 3.82 -16.00
C GLU A 307 29.97 5.27 -15.52
N ASN A 308 28.85 5.94 -15.29
CA ASN A 308 28.77 7.36 -14.94
C ASN A 308 27.50 7.66 -14.09
N PRO A 309 27.62 7.74 -12.76
CA PRO A 309 26.50 8.00 -11.86
C PRO A 309 25.75 9.31 -12.12
N ASP A 310 26.44 10.37 -12.56
CA ASP A 310 25.81 11.67 -12.85
C ASP A 310 24.97 11.60 -14.13
N ALA A 311 25.47 10.91 -15.15
CA ALA A 311 24.72 10.65 -16.38
C ALA A 311 23.48 9.79 -16.09
N ALA A 312 23.61 8.79 -15.20
CA ALA A 312 22.47 7.99 -14.75
C ALA A 312 21.45 8.84 -13.97
N ALA A 313 21.89 9.77 -13.12
CA ALA A 313 20.98 10.68 -12.43
C ALA A 313 20.18 11.54 -13.42
N ALA A 314 20.84 12.11 -14.44
CA ALA A 314 20.15 12.85 -15.50
C ALA A 314 19.19 11.95 -16.31
N HIS A 315 19.54 10.68 -16.53
CA HIS A 315 18.70 9.69 -17.21
C HIS A 315 17.39 9.42 -16.45
N PHE A 316 17.49 9.02 -15.18
CA PHE A 316 16.30 8.69 -14.35
C PHE A 316 15.43 9.91 -14.02
N ARG A 317 16.02 11.12 -14.01
CA ARG A 317 15.29 12.40 -13.88
C ARG A 317 14.68 12.92 -15.18
N ARG A 318 14.85 12.20 -16.30
CA ARG A 318 14.42 12.63 -17.65
C ARG A 318 15.05 13.95 -18.13
N GLN A 319 16.28 14.24 -17.71
CA GLN A 319 17.02 15.44 -18.11
C GLN A 319 18.01 15.16 -19.26
N SER A 320 18.12 13.90 -19.69
CA SER A 320 19.01 13.49 -20.78
C SER A 320 18.28 13.42 -22.12
N ARG A 321 18.65 14.30 -23.05
CA ARG A 321 18.22 14.22 -24.46
C ARG A 321 18.51 12.86 -25.10
N ARG A 322 19.60 12.20 -24.71
CA ARG A 322 19.96 10.86 -25.21
C ARG A 322 18.98 9.80 -24.72
N ALA A 323 18.55 9.90 -23.45
CA ALA A 323 17.54 9.02 -22.89
C ALA A 323 16.18 9.19 -23.60
N GLU A 324 15.80 10.43 -23.89
CA GLU A 324 14.58 10.74 -24.67
C GLU A 324 14.67 10.22 -26.11
N MET A 325 15.82 10.38 -26.78
CA MET A 325 16.02 9.85 -28.13
C MET A 325 15.98 8.32 -28.16
N GLN A 326 16.54 7.64 -27.15
CA GLN A 326 16.46 6.18 -27.03
C GLN A 326 15.03 5.70 -26.78
N LEU A 327 14.27 6.39 -25.92
CA LEU A 327 12.84 6.10 -25.71
C LEU A 327 12.04 6.24 -27.01
N THR A 328 12.41 7.17 -27.89
CA THR A 328 11.75 7.38 -29.19
C THR A 328 12.18 6.34 -30.25
N ALA A 329 13.39 5.79 -30.12
CA ALA A 329 13.99 4.87 -31.09
C ALA A 329 13.71 3.38 -30.80
N ALA A 330 13.42 3.01 -29.54
CA ALA A 330 13.32 1.62 -29.11
C ALA A 330 12.07 0.88 -29.63
N ASN A 331 10.95 1.56 -29.88
CA ASN A 331 9.83 0.98 -30.60
C ASN A 331 8.91 2.09 -31.14
N PRO A 332 8.97 2.47 -32.43
CA PRO A 332 8.15 3.55 -32.92
C PRO A 332 6.71 3.02 -33.09
N GLY A 333 5.93 3.05 -32.01
CA GLY A 333 4.48 2.95 -32.06
C GLY A 333 3.97 3.87 -33.17
N LEU A 334 2.92 3.45 -33.86
CA LEU A 334 2.47 4.14 -35.07
C LEU A 334 1.51 5.26 -34.70
N GLY A 335 1.91 6.50 -34.93
CA GLY A 335 1.04 7.65 -34.71
C GLY A 335 -0.09 7.68 -35.75
N PHE A 336 -1.31 8.00 -35.32
CA PHE A 336 -2.46 8.12 -36.22
C PHE A 336 -2.18 9.13 -37.34
N ALA A 337 -1.50 10.24 -37.04
CA ALA A 337 -1.13 11.26 -38.02
C ALA A 337 -0.28 10.71 -39.19
N GLU A 338 0.57 9.70 -38.95
CA GLU A 338 1.38 9.06 -40.00
C GLU A 338 0.52 8.28 -40.99
N VAL A 339 -0.62 7.75 -40.54
CA VAL A 339 -1.46 6.81 -41.30
C VAL A 339 -2.85 7.34 -41.65
N ALA A 340 -3.24 8.50 -41.14
CA ALA A 340 -4.54 9.11 -41.32
C ALA A 340 -4.97 9.25 -42.79
N PRO A 341 -4.10 9.69 -43.73
CA PRO A 341 -4.48 9.79 -45.15
C PRO A 341 -4.81 8.43 -45.77
N VAL A 342 -4.02 7.41 -45.43
CA VAL A 342 -4.20 6.04 -45.94
C VAL A 342 -5.43 5.40 -45.32
N LEU A 343 -5.63 5.56 -44.01
CA LEU A 343 -6.81 5.07 -43.31
C LEU A 343 -8.10 5.76 -43.77
N SER A 344 -8.05 7.05 -44.12
CA SER A 344 -9.19 7.78 -44.68
C SER A 344 -9.62 7.19 -46.02
N THR A 345 -8.65 6.93 -46.89
CA THR A 345 -8.90 6.28 -48.19
C THR A 345 -9.45 4.86 -47.97
N TYR A 346 -8.88 4.12 -47.02
CA TYR A 346 -9.33 2.77 -46.67
C TYR A 346 -10.77 2.75 -46.14
N ALA A 347 -11.10 3.64 -45.19
CA ALA A 347 -12.45 3.77 -44.63
C ALA A 347 -13.46 4.21 -45.70
N GLN A 348 -13.09 5.17 -46.56
CA GLN A 348 -13.93 5.60 -47.68
C GLN A 348 -14.20 4.47 -48.69
N ALA A 349 -13.19 3.64 -48.96
CA ALA A 349 -13.36 2.47 -49.83
C ALA A 349 -14.29 1.41 -49.21
N LEU A 350 -14.32 1.31 -47.88
CA LEU A 350 -15.21 0.40 -47.17
C LEU A 350 -16.66 0.93 -47.12
N THR A 351 -16.88 2.19 -46.73
CA THR A 351 -18.22 2.73 -46.49
C THR A 351 -18.87 3.38 -47.72
N GLY A 352 -18.11 3.60 -48.79
CA GLY A 352 -18.57 4.29 -50.00
C GLY A 352 -18.69 5.83 -49.87
N TYR A 353 -18.41 6.41 -48.71
CA TYR A 353 -18.41 7.86 -48.46
C TYR A 353 -17.23 8.29 -47.60
N ALA A 354 -16.83 9.56 -47.70
CA ALA A 354 -15.68 10.08 -46.96
C ALA A 354 -16.00 10.24 -45.46
N ALA A 355 -15.82 9.18 -44.67
CA ALA A 355 -15.95 9.22 -43.22
C ALA A 355 -14.80 10.06 -42.62
N LYS A 356 -15.13 11.01 -41.75
CA LYS A 356 -14.12 11.85 -41.08
C LYS A 356 -13.42 11.02 -39.99
N LEU A 357 -12.11 10.86 -40.08
CA LEU A 357 -11.31 10.21 -39.03
C LEU A 357 -10.71 11.26 -38.10
N GLN A 358 -10.85 11.07 -36.80
CA GLN A 358 -10.31 11.96 -35.76
C GLN A 358 -9.69 11.13 -34.62
N THR A 359 -8.93 11.77 -33.73
CA THR A 359 -8.39 11.08 -32.55
C THR A 359 -9.39 11.13 -31.39
N ASN A 360 -9.31 10.17 -30.47
CA ASN A 360 -10.11 10.15 -29.24
C ASN A 360 -9.90 11.39 -28.34
N ALA A 361 -8.75 12.07 -28.46
CA ALA A 361 -8.47 13.32 -27.75
C ALA A 361 -9.48 14.43 -28.10
N GLU A 362 -9.88 14.52 -29.38
CA GLU A 362 -10.85 15.51 -29.84
C GLU A 362 -12.27 15.28 -29.30
N LEU A 363 -12.63 14.03 -28.95
CA LEU A 363 -13.91 13.72 -28.27
C LEU A 363 -13.93 14.23 -26.82
N THR A 364 -12.78 14.13 -26.15
CA THR A 364 -12.62 14.61 -24.77
C THR A 364 -12.70 16.13 -24.73
N GLU A 365 -12.08 16.81 -25.69
CA GLU A 365 -12.13 18.27 -25.82
C GLU A 365 -13.55 18.79 -26.12
N ARG A 366 -14.36 18.01 -26.85
CA ARG A 366 -15.78 18.33 -27.13
C ARG A 366 -16.74 17.99 -25.99
N GLY A 367 -16.26 17.43 -24.87
CA GLY A 367 -17.09 17.05 -23.73
C GLY A 367 -18.07 15.90 -23.99
N LEU A 368 -17.85 15.13 -25.06
CA LEU A 368 -18.72 14.03 -25.51
C LEU A 368 -18.15 12.64 -25.15
N GLY A 369 -16.92 12.57 -24.63
CA GLY A 369 -16.25 11.32 -24.26
C GLY A 369 -16.66 10.80 -22.88
N LEU A 370 -16.95 9.50 -22.80
CA LEU A 370 -16.78 8.75 -21.54
C LEU A 370 -15.31 8.88 -21.14
N LEU A 371 -15.04 9.53 -20.00
CA LEU A 371 -13.70 9.75 -19.45
C LEU A 371 -12.86 8.46 -19.55
N GLY A 372 -11.76 8.51 -20.31
CA GLY A 372 -10.73 7.46 -20.31
C GLY A 372 -10.87 6.30 -21.29
N SER A 373 -11.78 6.34 -22.26
CA SER A 373 -11.86 5.28 -23.28
C SER A 373 -10.81 5.49 -24.38
N GLU A 374 -9.66 4.81 -24.29
CA GLU A 374 -8.73 4.63 -25.42
C GLU A 374 -9.31 3.76 -26.55
N LEU A 375 -10.53 3.22 -26.38
CA LEU A 375 -11.17 2.38 -27.37
C LEU A 375 -11.67 3.21 -28.58
N PRO A 376 -11.62 2.66 -29.79
CA PRO A 376 -12.15 3.32 -30.98
C PRO A 376 -13.68 3.44 -30.89
N THR A 377 -14.20 4.57 -31.33
CA THR A 377 -15.64 4.89 -31.24
C THR A 377 -16.11 5.73 -32.42
N THR A 378 -17.39 6.10 -32.45
CA THR A 378 -18.00 6.95 -33.47
C THR A 378 -19.15 7.77 -32.88
N ASP A 379 -19.35 8.99 -33.38
CA ASP A 379 -20.49 9.86 -33.04
C ASP A 379 -21.62 9.78 -34.08
N GLY A 380 -21.54 8.83 -35.03
CA GLY A 380 -22.48 8.70 -36.14
C GLY A 380 -22.10 9.50 -37.39
N GLN A 381 -21.08 10.36 -37.33
CA GLN A 381 -20.56 11.13 -38.49
C GLN A 381 -19.05 10.94 -38.70
N ALA A 382 -18.29 10.86 -37.61
CA ALA A 382 -16.85 10.66 -37.59
C ALA A 382 -16.48 9.35 -36.88
N ILE A 383 -15.38 8.75 -37.30
CA ILE A 383 -14.72 7.62 -36.63
C ILE A 383 -13.59 8.19 -35.78
N PHE A 384 -13.58 7.84 -34.51
CA PHE A 384 -12.53 8.24 -33.57
C PHE A 384 -11.64 7.05 -33.25
N LEU A 385 -10.34 7.24 -33.46
CA LEU A 385 -9.31 6.23 -33.26
C LEU A 385 -8.31 6.67 -32.19
N PRO A 386 -7.53 5.74 -31.61
CA PRO A 386 -6.42 6.10 -30.73
C PRO A 386 -5.42 7.03 -31.45
N GLU A 387 -4.80 7.94 -30.70
CA GLU A 387 -3.78 8.84 -31.25
C GLU A 387 -2.48 8.12 -31.62
N ARG A 388 -2.19 7.00 -30.94
CA ARG A 388 -1.06 6.12 -31.19
C ARG A 388 -1.47 4.67 -30.93
N VAL A 389 -0.92 3.74 -31.70
CA VAL A 389 -1.06 2.29 -31.51
C VAL A 389 0.32 1.67 -31.37
N ASP A 390 0.52 0.94 -30.28
CA ASP A 390 1.74 0.20 -29.93
C ASP A 390 1.45 -1.24 -29.47
N ALA A 391 0.28 -1.77 -29.86
CA ALA A 391 -0.18 -3.12 -29.49
C ALA A 391 0.77 -4.26 -29.96
N TYR A 392 1.60 -3.99 -30.96
CA TYR A 392 2.53 -4.95 -31.57
C TYR A 392 3.94 -4.36 -31.74
N ALA A 393 4.93 -5.25 -31.92
CA ALA A 393 6.34 -4.89 -32.01
C ALA A 393 6.71 -4.22 -33.34
N SER A 394 5.94 -4.43 -34.42
CA SER A 394 6.22 -3.83 -35.73
C SER A 394 5.22 -2.74 -36.11
N LYS A 395 5.70 -1.67 -36.77
CA LYS A 395 4.83 -0.65 -37.39
C LYS A 395 3.81 -1.27 -38.36
N ALA A 396 4.18 -2.35 -39.05
CA ALA A 396 3.29 -3.03 -39.99
C ALA A 396 2.10 -3.70 -39.30
N GLU A 397 2.33 -4.37 -38.17
CA GLU A 397 1.27 -4.98 -37.35
C GLU A 397 0.41 -3.91 -36.67
N ASN A 398 1.02 -2.85 -36.14
CA ASN A 398 0.28 -1.71 -35.59
C ASN A 398 -0.59 -1.01 -36.65
N PHE A 399 -0.11 -0.91 -37.90
CA PHE A 399 -0.92 -0.43 -39.01
C PHE A 399 -2.08 -1.39 -39.34
N ALA A 400 -1.83 -2.70 -39.31
CA ALA A 400 -2.89 -3.70 -39.49
C ALA A 400 -3.95 -3.58 -38.39
N TYR A 401 -3.55 -3.33 -37.15
CA TYR A 401 -4.46 -3.10 -36.04
C TYR A 401 -5.32 -1.85 -36.24
N TYR A 402 -4.74 -0.71 -36.67
CA TYR A 402 -5.52 0.48 -37.05
C TYR A 402 -6.59 0.17 -38.10
N LYS A 403 -6.27 -0.66 -39.10
CA LYS A 403 -7.27 -1.08 -40.11
C LYS A 403 -8.40 -1.87 -39.46
N VAL A 404 -8.10 -2.80 -38.55
CA VAL A 404 -9.14 -3.55 -37.82
C VAL A 404 -10.07 -2.60 -37.05
N LEU A 405 -9.50 -1.65 -36.30
CA LEU A 405 -10.29 -0.67 -35.55
C LEU A 405 -11.15 0.21 -36.47
N ALA A 406 -10.56 0.72 -37.55
CA ALA A 406 -11.24 1.54 -38.54
C ALA A 406 -12.38 0.77 -39.22
N THR A 407 -12.14 -0.47 -39.65
CA THR A 407 -13.16 -1.33 -40.28
C THR A 407 -14.31 -1.62 -39.33
N HIS A 408 -14.02 -1.91 -38.07
CA HIS A 408 -15.05 -2.17 -37.08
C HIS A 408 -15.98 -0.96 -36.89
N GLN A 409 -15.43 0.26 -36.76
CA GLN A 409 -16.27 1.46 -36.61
C GLN A 409 -16.95 1.88 -37.93
N ALA A 410 -16.27 1.71 -39.07
CA ALA A 410 -16.84 1.94 -40.39
C ALA A 410 -18.07 1.05 -40.63
N ALA A 411 -17.98 -0.24 -40.28
CA ALA A 411 -19.11 -1.16 -40.37
C ALA A 411 -20.29 -0.73 -39.47
N ARG A 412 -20.02 -0.24 -38.25
CA ARG A 412 -21.08 0.25 -37.37
C ARG A 412 -21.83 1.45 -37.94
N LEU A 413 -21.12 2.32 -38.64
CA LEU A 413 -21.69 3.46 -39.35
C LEU A 413 -22.52 3.02 -40.57
N GLU A 414 -21.95 2.19 -41.44
CA GLU A 414 -22.58 1.77 -42.69
C GLU A 414 -23.82 0.91 -42.47
N PHE A 415 -23.77 -0.05 -41.55
CA PHE A 415 -24.90 -0.94 -41.24
C PHE A 415 -25.90 -0.32 -40.26
N GLY A 416 -25.79 0.99 -39.99
CA GLY A 416 -26.82 1.74 -39.28
C GLY A 416 -27.01 1.33 -37.83
N THR A 417 -25.95 0.94 -37.13
CA THR A 417 -26.02 0.52 -35.71
C THR A 417 -26.62 1.62 -34.81
N PHE A 418 -26.53 2.88 -35.24
CA PHE A 418 -27.06 4.05 -34.54
C PHE A 418 -28.32 4.65 -35.18
N ASN A 419 -28.85 4.05 -36.25
CA ASN A 419 -30.12 4.47 -36.90
C ASN A 419 -31.34 3.95 -36.15
N VAL A 420 -31.41 4.20 -34.84
CA VAL A 420 -32.60 3.90 -34.04
C VAL A 420 -33.56 5.08 -34.16
N GLY A 421 -34.41 5.06 -35.19
CA GLY A 421 -35.53 6.00 -35.32
C GLY A 421 -35.49 6.93 -36.53
N ARG A 422 -35.52 6.37 -37.74
CA ARG A 422 -36.24 6.98 -38.87
C ARG A 422 -37.04 5.89 -39.59
N THR A 423 -38.13 5.46 -38.96
CA THR A 423 -39.25 4.86 -39.71
C THR A 423 -39.82 5.97 -40.59
N THR A 424 -39.25 6.16 -41.77
CA THR A 424 -40.03 6.63 -42.90
C THR A 424 -41.01 5.51 -43.22
N ASP A 425 -42.27 5.79 -42.96
CA ASP A 425 -43.41 5.07 -43.51
C ASP A 425 -43.25 5.03 -45.04
N ASP A 426 -42.70 3.93 -45.55
CA ASP A 426 -42.88 3.53 -46.95
C ASP A 426 -43.08 2.01 -46.99
N GLY A 427 -44.30 1.63 -46.65
CA GLY A 427 -44.81 0.30 -46.93
C GLY A 427 -45.02 0.14 -48.43
N ARG A 428 -44.02 -0.39 -49.15
CA ARG A 428 -44.26 -1.18 -50.37
C ARG A 428 -43.51 -2.50 -50.33
N ARG A 429 -44.19 -3.46 -49.71
CA ARG A 429 -44.03 -4.89 -49.99
C ARG A 429 -44.33 -5.15 -51.46
N THR A 430 -43.42 -5.88 -52.09
CA THR A 430 -43.66 -6.67 -53.29
C THR A 430 -44.79 -7.68 -53.05
N GLY A 431 -45.73 -7.79 -53.98
CA GLY A 431 -46.68 -8.90 -54.02
C GLY A 431 -47.97 -8.63 -54.80
N GLY A 432 -48.02 -9.11 -56.05
CA GLY A 432 -49.23 -9.62 -56.73
C GLY A 432 -50.20 -8.60 -57.35
N GLU A 433 -50.33 -8.61 -58.67
CA GLU A 433 -51.57 -8.25 -59.40
C GLU A 433 -52.67 -9.34 -59.16
N PRO A 434 -53.97 -9.18 -59.53
CA PRO A 434 -54.57 -8.16 -60.41
C PRO A 434 -55.98 -7.60 -60.00
N GLU A 435 -56.47 -6.68 -60.85
CA GLU A 435 -57.85 -6.41 -61.31
C GLU A 435 -58.84 -5.43 -60.62
N SER A 436 -59.33 -4.50 -61.49
CA SER A 436 -60.61 -3.76 -61.49
C SER A 436 -60.84 -2.72 -60.38
N GLY A 437 -61.39 -1.53 -60.57
CA GLY A 437 -61.97 -0.79 -61.69
C GLY A 437 -62.65 0.48 -61.11
N ILE A 438 -62.83 1.48 -61.96
CA ILE A 438 -63.89 2.53 -61.87
C ILE A 438 -63.69 3.71 -60.88
N ALA A 439 -63.32 4.84 -61.49
CA ALA A 439 -63.91 6.19 -61.43
C ALA A 439 -64.12 6.96 -60.10
N GLY A 440 -63.68 8.24 -60.12
CA GLY A 440 -64.51 9.34 -59.63
C GLY A 440 -63.81 10.51 -58.94
N ARG A 441 -63.58 11.59 -59.71
CA ARG A 441 -63.79 13.04 -59.40
C ARG A 441 -63.26 13.62 -58.05
N ARG A 442 -62.38 14.64 -58.09
CA ARG A 442 -62.68 16.12 -58.07
C ARG A 442 -63.33 16.58 -56.76
N ASP A 443 -62.98 17.66 -56.06
CA ASP A 443 -62.23 18.90 -56.26
C ASP A 443 -61.71 19.30 -54.86
N GLY A 444 -60.60 20.02 -54.64
CA GLY A 444 -60.41 21.45 -54.89
C GLY A 444 -60.41 22.24 -53.56
N GLY A 445 -59.46 23.15 -53.34
CA GLY A 445 -59.56 24.13 -52.23
C GLY A 445 -58.27 24.61 -51.56
N THR A 446 -57.45 25.36 -52.29
CA THR A 446 -56.65 26.54 -51.88
C THR A 446 -57.33 27.44 -50.81
N VAL A 447 -56.75 28.31 -49.98
CA VAL A 447 -55.45 29.03 -49.85
C VAL A 447 -55.51 29.90 -48.57
N GLY A 448 -54.36 30.37 -48.06
CA GLY A 448 -54.21 31.66 -47.34
C GLY A 448 -53.67 31.53 -45.92
N GLN A 449 -52.40 31.81 -45.56
CA GLN A 449 -51.53 33.00 -45.71
C GLN A 449 -51.86 34.14 -44.72
N GLY A 450 -50.84 34.61 -43.99
CA GLY A 450 -50.81 35.85 -43.19
C GLY A 450 -50.18 35.63 -41.81
N ASP A 451 -48.86 35.72 -41.66
CA ASP A 451 -48.06 36.93 -41.35
C ASP A 451 -48.15 37.45 -39.90
N GLY A 452 -47.01 37.40 -39.20
CA GLY A 452 -46.37 38.64 -38.78
C GLY A 452 -46.34 39.04 -37.29
N VAL A 453 -45.10 39.37 -36.87
CA VAL A 453 -44.71 40.48 -35.96
C VAL A 453 -44.27 40.13 -34.51
N ARG A 454 -42.94 40.04 -34.37
CA ARG A 454 -42.00 40.78 -33.47
C ARG A 454 -42.52 41.48 -32.19
N THR A 455 -41.69 41.36 -31.15
CA THR A 455 -41.03 42.40 -30.28
C THR A 455 -40.80 41.81 -28.88
N ASP A 456 -39.84 42.16 -28.02
CA ASP A 456 -38.53 42.82 -28.10
C ASP A 456 -37.84 42.59 -26.71
N ARG A 457 -36.52 42.84 -26.69
CA ARG A 457 -35.50 42.82 -25.61
C ARG A 457 -35.90 43.25 -24.18
N ARG A 458 -35.16 42.72 -23.18
CA ARG A 458 -34.12 43.48 -22.42
C ARG A 458 -33.26 42.63 -21.45
N ARG A 459 -31.99 43.06 -21.35
CA ARG A 459 -30.89 42.62 -20.46
C ARG A 459 -30.80 43.52 -19.20
N SER A 460 -30.23 42.98 -18.11
CA SER A 460 -29.20 43.59 -17.21
C SER A 460 -28.98 42.61 -16.04
N SER A 461 -27.81 42.03 -15.69
CA SER A 461 -26.44 42.51 -15.38
C SER A 461 -26.23 43.13 -14.00
N GLY A 462 -25.30 42.55 -13.22
CA GLY A 462 -24.55 43.11 -12.08
C GLY A 462 -25.06 42.71 -10.69
N ASP A 463 -24.26 42.50 -9.63
CA ASP A 463 -22.81 42.46 -9.43
C ASP A 463 -22.52 41.97 -7.97
N GLU A 464 -21.25 41.68 -7.68
CA GLU A 464 -20.57 41.13 -6.49
C GLU A 464 -20.89 41.67 -5.06
N ARG A 465 -20.66 40.84 -4.01
CA ARG A 465 -19.55 40.99 -3.01
C ARG A 465 -19.66 40.09 -1.73
N SER A 466 -18.53 39.47 -1.40
CA SER A 466 -17.84 39.35 -0.08
C SER A 466 -18.60 38.94 1.20
N SER A 467 -18.14 37.87 1.88
CA SER A 467 -17.72 37.85 3.32
C SER A 467 -17.37 36.44 3.86
N ARG A 468 -16.33 36.35 4.71
CA ARG A 468 -15.94 35.27 5.66
C ARG A 468 -15.44 35.98 6.95
N PRO A 469 -15.21 35.31 8.10
CA PRO A 469 -15.83 34.14 8.74
C PRO A 469 -16.15 34.39 10.25
N VAL A 470 -16.70 33.41 10.99
CA VAL A 470 -16.85 33.46 12.47
C VAL A 470 -16.36 32.16 13.12
N ALA A 471 -15.56 32.32 14.18
CA ALA A 471 -15.08 31.27 15.10
C ALA A 471 -15.98 31.19 16.34
N VAL A 472 -16.09 30.00 16.95
CA VAL A 472 -16.70 29.81 18.28
C VAL A 472 -15.78 28.93 19.12
N THR A 473 -15.35 29.47 20.26
CA THR A 473 -14.72 28.81 21.41
C THR A 473 -15.77 28.60 22.51
N THR A 474 -15.66 27.52 23.28
CA THR A 474 -16.15 27.48 24.68
C THR A 474 -15.54 26.27 25.42
N SER A 475 -14.87 26.56 26.54
CA SER A 475 -14.60 25.67 27.69
C SER A 475 -15.47 26.18 28.87
N PRO A 476 -15.62 25.44 29.98
CA PRO A 476 -14.53 25.18 30.94
C PRO A 476 -14.06 23.74 31.01
#